data_AF-A0A9X0BE62-F1
#
_entry.id   AF-A0A9X0BE62-F1
#
_cell.length_a   1.000
_cell.length_b   1.000
_cell.length_c   1.000
_cell.angle_alpha   90.00
_cell.angle_beta   90.00
_cell.angle_gamma   90.00
#
_symmetry.space_group_name_H-M   'P 1'
#
loop_
_entity.id
_entity.type
_entity.pdbx_description
1 polymer ?
#
loop_
_entity_poly.entity_id
_entity_poly.type
_entity_poly.pdbx_seq_one_letter_code
_entity_poly.pdbx_strand_id
1 'polypeptide(L)'
;MHLNQLLLLKQCLKRSQSDPFIHATIEYTWRKADRAAHQRPEYDGLEGARADDLALTLEAHLEKLIIRPLQEVLEKADSAQKILQDLQVLKTRFQNSLTPLGVDWSSPLDNRNDFLEQLRWNDASALAKLTSRKDVTLFREYTQAAFTDDGAQARSILGSRWNQLMIEVKECMDAEIGLESQIDSLAQVFHNIRNYYSLTAVVQGIQASGLQTKCSRKYGKLVDPTGGYQAYRRSTAESPSLHFLLPALSALARNDLSYAELVSADIALYVEEYCYPKFRMHLEHGAAPEFYGHLGCPWVEDKSLDKSTVWTFLTACFRR
;
A
#
# COMPACT_ATOMS: atom_id res chain seq x y z
N MET A 1 -40.97 -15.46 1.76
CA MET A 1 -41.40 -14.33 0.90
C MET A 1 -40.23 -13.63 0.18
N HIS A 2 -39.00 -13.65 0.74
CA HIS A 2 -37.83 -12.93 0.22
C HIS A 2 -37.13 -13.54 -1.02
N LEU A 3 -37.27 -14.84 -1.28
CA LEU A 3 -36.72 -15.47 -2.50
C LEU A 3 -37.38 -14.91 -3.77
N ASN A 4 -38.70 -14.65 -3.71
CA ASN A 4 -39.44 -14.02 -4.80
C ASN A 4 -39.06 -12.54 -5.00
N GLN A 5 -38.71 -11.82 -3.93
CA GLN A 5 -38.21 -10.45 -4.04
C GLN A 5 -36.80 -10.39 -4.64
N LEU A 6 -35.91 -11.32 -4.30
CA LEU A 6 -34.60 -11.47 -4.95
C LEU A 6 -34.73 -11.93 -6.41
N LEU A 7 -35.71 -12.78 -6.71
CA LEU A 7 -36.03 -13.19 -8.09
C LEU A 7 -36.59 -12.02 -8.91
N LEU A 8 -37.48 -11.22 -8.32
CA LEU A 8 -38.04 -10.00 -8.91
C LEU A 8 -36.97 -8.93 -9.10
N LEU A 9 -36.07 -8.73 -8.12
CA LEU A 9 -34.94 -7.83 -8.22
C LEU A 9 -33.97 -8.28 -9.33
N LYS A 10 -33.64 -9.58 -9.38
CA LYS A 10 -32.85 -10.18 -10.47
C LYS A 10 -33.51 -9.99 -11.83
N GLN A 11 -34.83 -10.17 -11.93
CA GLN A 11 -35.58 -9.97 -13.18
C GLN A 11 -35.67 -8.50 -13.58
N CYS A 12 -35.87 -7.59 -12.63
CA CYS A 12 -35.85 -6.15 -12.85
C CYS A 12 -34.48 -5.67 -13.34
N LEU A 13 -33.40 -6.11 -12.70
CA LEU A 13 -32.03 -5.77 -13.08
C LEU A 13 -31.65 -6.35 -14.45
N LYS A 14 -32.09 -7.56 -14.78
CA LYS A 14 -31.95 -8.14 -16.14
C LYS A 14 -32.70 -7.33 -17.21
N ARG A 15 -33.89 -6.80 -16.88
CA ARG A 15 -34.72 -6.03 -17.82
C ARG A 15 -34.19 -4.62 -18.06
N SER A 16 -33.58 -3.99 -17.07
CA SER A 16 -33.05 -2.63 -17.19
C SER A 16 -31.63 -2.53 -17.74
N GLN A 17 -31.06 -3.63 -18.27
CA GLN A 17 -29.62 -3.74 -18.58
C GLN A 17 -28.76 -3.23 -17.41
N SER A 18 -29.21 -3.49 -16.17
CA SER A 18 -28.48 -3.05 -15.00
C SER A 18 -27.10 -3.66 -15.00
N ASP A 19 -26.19 -2.88 -14.45
CA ASP A 19 -24.78 -3.20 -14.41
C ASP A 19 -24.57 -4.67 -13.96
N PRO A 20 -23.79 -5.48 -14.73
CA PRO A 20 -23.41 -6.85 -14.39
C PRO A 20 -22.97 -7.04 -12.92
N PHE A 21 -22.45 -5.99 -12.28
CA PHE A 21 -22.02 -5.99 -10.87
C PHE A 21 -23.17 -6.28 -9.90
N ILE A 22 -24.35 -5.67 -10.06
CA ILE A 22 -25.49 -5.93 -9.15
C ILE A 22 -26.02 -7.36 -9.35
N HIS A 23 -26.00 -7.85 -10.60
CA HIS A 23 -26.43 -9.20 -10.92
C HIS A 23 -25.50 -10.27 -10.30
N ALA A 24 -24.17 -10.06 -10.35
CA ALA A 24 -23.20 -10.99 -9.77
C ALA A 24 -23.30 -11.07 -8.24
N THR A 25 -23.48 -9.94 -7.56
CA THR A 25 -23.66 -9.89 -6.10
C THR A 25 -24.93 -10.61 -5.66
N ILE A 26 -26.05 -10.41 -6.37
CA ILE A 26 -27.32 -11.10 -6.07
C ILE A 26 -27.21 -12.60 -6.35
N GLU A 27 -26.54 -13.00 -7.44
CA GLU A 27 -26.39 -14.41 -7.76
C GLU A 27 -25.47 -15.15 -6.78
N TYR A 28 -24.38 -14.51 -6.35
CA TYR A 28 -23.49 -15.06 -5.34
C TYR A 28 -24.19 -15.24 -3.98
N THR A 29 -24.88 -14.21 -3.51
CA THR A 29 -25.63 -14.25 -2.24
C THR A 29 -26.74 -15.29 -2.29
N TRP A 30 -27.45 -15.41 -3.41
CA TRP A 30 -28.44 -16.46 -3.64
C TRP A 30 -27.84 -17.87 -3.58
N ARG A 31 -26.71 -18.13 -4.27
CA ARG A 31 -26.04 -19.45 -4.22
C ARG A 31 -25.46 -19.79 -2.84
N LYS A 32 -25.07 -18.79 -2.05
CA LYS A 32 -24.59 -19.01 -0.68
C LYS A 32 -25.76 -19.36 0.26
N ALA A 33 -26.87 -18.65 0.13
CA ALA A 33 -28.11 -18.95 0.84
C ALA A 33 -28.65 -20.35 0.52
N ASP A 34 -28.66 -20.71 -0.75
CA ASP A 34 -29.15 -22.01 -1.24
C ASP A 34 -28.31 -23.17 -0.69
N ARG A 35 -26.98 -23.05 -0.70
CA ARG A 35 -26.08 -24.06 -0.11
C ARG A 35 -26.25 -24.19 1.40
N ALA A 36 -26.49 -23.08 2.12
CA ALA A 36 -26.75 -23.11 3.55
C ALA A 36 -28.11 -23.74 3.91
N ALA A 37 -29.08 -23.71 2.99
CA ALA A 37 -30.36 -24.40 3.12
C ALA A 37 -30.22 -25.91 2.89
N HIS A 38 -29.43 -26.33 1.90
CA HIS A 38 -29.27 -27.74 1.51
C HIS A 38 -28.30 -28.57 2.37
N GLN A 39 -27.47 -27.95 3.23
CA GLN A 39 -26.49 -28.65 4.07
C GLN A 39 -26.97 -28.94 5.50
N ARG A 40 -28.24 -28.74 5.86
CA ARG A 40 -28.72 -29.02 7.23
C ARG A 40 -29.86 -30.05 7.27
N PRO A 41 -29.91 -30.89 8.33
CA PRO A 41 -30.93 -31.92 8.46
C PRO A 41 -32.33 -31.31 8.54
N GLU A 42 -33.29 -31.99 7.94
CA GLU A 42 -34.72 -31.68 7.99
C GLU A 42 -35.16 -31.48 9.44
N TYR A 43 -35.50 -30.22 9.78
CA TYR A 43 -36.21 -29.87 11.01
C TYR A 43 -37.44 -29.09 10.58
N ASP A 44 -38.57 -29.81 10.53
CA ASP A 44 -39.89 -29.27 10.23
C ASP A 44 -40.31 -28.25 11.29
N GLY A 45 -40.60 -27.01 10.87
CA GLY A 45 -41.36 -26.04 11.68
C GLY A 45 -40.84 -24.60 11.78
N LEU A 46 -39.69 -24.23 11.21
CA LEU A 46 -39.08 -22.89 11.39
C LEU A 46 -38.69 -22.15 10.09
N GLU A 47 -39.24 -22.52 8.93
CA GLU A 47 -38.88 -21.91 7.64
C GLU A 47 -39.17 -20.40 7.55
N GLY A 48 -40.20 -19.90 8.24
CA GLY A 48 -40.55 -18.48 8.25
C GLY A 48 -39.50 -17.60 8.96
N ALA A 49 -39.16 -17.93 10.21
CA ALA A 49 -38.21 -17.16 11.01
C ALA A 49 -36.79 -17.14 10.43
N ARG A 50 -36.42 -18.19 9.66
CA ARG A 50 -35.08 -18.38 9.10
C ARG A 50 -34.88 -17.65 7.77
N ALA A 51 -35.93 -17.48 6.97
CA ALA A 51 -35.89 -16.65 5.77
C ALA A 51 -35.79 -15.17 6.11
N ASP A 52 -36.41 -14.75 7.22
CA ASP A 52 -36.40 -13.38 7.70
C ASP A 52 -35.02 -13.00 8.26
N ASP A 53 -34.37 -13.90 9.02
CA ASP A 53 -33.00 -13.71 9.53
C ASP A 53 -31.95 -13.56 8.40
N LEU A 54 -32.09 -14.36 7.34
CA LEU A 54 -31.23 -14.27 6.16
C LEU A 54 -31.47 -12.97 5.38
N ALA A 55 -32.72 -12.52 5.26
CA ALA A 55 -33.07 -11.27 4.59
C ALA A 55 -32.51 -10.06 5.35
N LEU A 56 -32.67 -10.03 6.68
CA LEU A 56 -32.08 -9.01 7.55
C LEU A 56 -30.55 -8.99 7.46
N THR A 57 -29.94 -10.17 7.41
CA THR A 57 -28.49 -10.30 7.21
C THR A 57 -28.09 -9.73 5.86
N LEU A 58 -28.77 -10.08 4.76
CA LEU A 58 -28.46 -9.58 3.43
C LEU A 58 -28.64 -8.06 3.33
N GLU A 59 -29.73 -7.53 3.89
CA GLU A 59 -30.01 -6.09 3.92
C GLU A 59 -28.92 -5.34 4.69
N ALA A 60 -28.53 -5.82 5.87
CA ALA A 60 -27.43 -5.24 6.65
C ALA A 60 -26.09 -5.26 5.90
N HIS A 61 -25.84 -6.31 5.10
CA HIS A 61 -24.64 -6.39 4.26
C HIS A 61 -24.70 -5.41 3.08
N LEU A 62 -25.82 -5.32 2.37
CA LEU A 62 -26.00 -4.37 1.26
C LEU A 62 -25.88 -2.92 1.74
N GLU A 63 -26.48 -2.63 2.90
CA GLU A 63 -26.42 -1.33 3.55
C GLU A 63 -24.97 -0.92 3.85
N LYS A 64 -24.20 -1.81 4.47
CA LYS A 64 -22.80 -1.54 4.87
C LYS A 64 -21.81 -1.55 3.73
N LEU A 65 -22.00 -2.42 2.73
CA LEU A 65 -21.00 -2.64 1.67
C LEU A 65 -21.24 -1.80 0.43
N ILE A 66 -22.47 -1.36 0.18
CA ILE A 66 -22.84 -0.71 -1.08
C ILE A 66 -23.52 0.63 -0.80
N ILE A 67 -24.61 0.64 -0.02
CA ILE A 67 -25.47 1.83 0.10
C ILE A 67 -24.73 2.97 0.82
N ARG A 68 -24.19 2.73 2.01
CA ARG A 68 -23.47 3.77 2.78
C ARG A 68 -22.25 4.33 2.06
N PRO A 69 -21.32 3.50 1.53
CA PRO A 69 -20.19 4.01 0.74
C PRO A 69 -20.61 4.92 -0.43
N LEU A 70 -21.70 4.57 -1.13
CA LEU A 70 -22.22 5.37 -2.24
C LEU A 70 -22.84 6.69 -1.75
N GLN A 71 -23.66 6.65 -0.69
CA GLN A 71 -24.23 7.84 -0.08
C GLN A 71 -23.14 8.81 0.36
N GLU A 72 -22.13 8.30 1.09
CA GLU A 72 -21.00 9.10 1.56
C GLU A 72 -20.24 9.78 0.41
N VAL A 73 -20.06 9.12 -0.74
CA VAL A 73 -19.44 9.72 -1.93
C VAL A 73 -20.33 10.78 -2.58
N LEU A 74 -21.65 10.52 -2.66
CA LEU A 74 -22.61 11.43 -3.31
C LEU A 74 -22.94 12.67 -2.46
N GLU A 75 -22.79 12.58 -1.14
CA GLU A 75 -23.02 13.70 -0.21
C GLU A 75 -21.82 14.65 -0.11
N LYS A 76 -20.65 14.29 -0.66
CA LYS A 76 -19.48 15.19 -0.70
C LYS A 76 -19.79 16.44 -1.53
N ALA A 77 -19.45 17.61 -0.99
CA ALA A 77 -19.50 18.88 -1.70
C ALA A 77 -18.32 19.03 -2.70
N ASP A 78 -18.18 18.07 -3.61
CA ASP A 78 -17.10 17.99 -4.59
C ASP A 78 -17.60 18.21 -6.03
N SER A 79 -16.67 18.40 -6.96
CA SER A 79 -17.03 18.50 -8.37
C SER A 79 -17.51 17.15 -8.91
N ALA A 80 -18.41 17.17 -9.91
CA ALA A 80 -18.91 15.97 -10.56
C ALA A 80 -17.79 15.04 -11.06
N GLN A 81 -16.69 15.62 -11.56
CA GLN A 81 -15.52 14.84 -11.99
C GLN A 81 -14.89 14.06 -10.83
N LYS A 82 -14.72 14.67 -9.66
CA LYS A 82 -14.15 13.99 -8.48
C LYS A 82 -15.07 12.89 -7.97
N ILE A 83 -16.38 13.17 -7.91
CA ILE A 83 -17.39 12.18 -7.54
C ILE A 83 -17.32 10.98 -8.49
N LEU A 84 -17.27 11.22 -9.81
CA LEU A 84 -17.15 10.14 -10.80
C LEU A 84 -15.89 9.29 -10.61
N GLN A 85 -14.74 9.92 -10.37
CA GLN A 85 -13.50 9.21 -10.11
C GLN A 85 -13.56 8.40 -8.79
N ASP A 86 -14.16 8.94 -7.72
CA ASP A 86 -14.39 8.20 -6.47
C ASP A 86 -15.28 6.97 -6.71
N LEU A 87 -16.36 7.13 -7.49
CA LEU A 87 -17.25 6.03 -7.86
C LEU A 87 -16.54 4.95 -8.70
N GLN A 88 -15.64 5.33 -9.60
CA GLN A 88 -14.86 4.37 -10.40
C GLN A 88 -13.88 3.56 -9.54
N VAL A 89 -13.21 4.21 -8.59
CA VAL A 89 -12.32 3.52 -7.63
C VAL A 89 -13.12 2.62 -6.69
N LEU A 90 -14.25 3.10 -6.17
CA LEU A 90 -15.13 2.32 -5.30
C LEU A 90 -15.65 1.06 -6.01
N LYS A 91 -16.08 1.21 -7.27
CA LYS A 91 -16.48 0.09 -8.14
C LYS A 91 -15.35 -0.93 -8.29
N THR A 92 -14.14 -0.47 -8.56
CA THR A 92 -12.95 -1.32 -8.70
C THR A 92 -12.64 -2.08 -7.41
N ARG A 93 -12.64 -1.40 -6.27
CA ARG A 93 -12.41 -2.01 -4.95
C ARG A 93 -13.47 -3.08 -4.64
N PHE A 94 -14.73 -2.77 -4.95
CA PHE A 94 -15.81 -3.73 -4.80
C PHE A 94 -15.58 -4.98 -5.66
N GLN A 95 -15.22 -4.84 -6.94
CA GLN A 95 -14.92 -5.96 -7.84
C GLN A 95 -13.73 -6.79 -7.35
N ASN A 96 -12.67 -6.15 -6.87
CA ASN A 96 -11.49 -6.81 -6.33
C ASN A 96 -11.83 -7.61 -5.07
N SER A 97 -12.73 -7.10 -4.21
CA SER A 97 -13.16 -7.84 -3.03
C SER A 97 -13.85 -9.17 -3.39
N LEU A 98 -14.55 -9.24 -4.54
CA LEU A 98 -15.33 -10.41 -4.98
C LEU A 98 -14.50 -11.60 -5.52
N THR A 99 -13.20 -11.41 -5.80
CA THR A 99 -12.40 -12.37 -6.60
C THR A 99 -11.21 -12.97 -5.85
N PRO A 100 -11.01 -14.31 -5.80
CA PRO A 100 -12.00 -15.37 -5.63
C PRO A 100 -12.13 -15.77 -4.13
N LEU A 101 -13.35 -15.65 -3.61
CA LEU A 101 -13.88 -16.31 -2.38
C LEU A 101 -13.36 -15.86 -0.99
N GLY A 102 -12.53 -14.82 -0.90
CA GLY A 102 -12.04 -14.27 0.37
C GLY A 102 -12.79 -13.04 0.91
N VAL A 103 -13.97 -12.69 0.35
CA VAL A 103 -14.70 -11.48 0.76
C VAL A 103 -15.00 -11.54 2.25
N ASP A 104 -14.38 -10.65 3.02
CA ASP A 104 -14.79 -10.39 4.40
C ASP A 104 -16.06 -9.54 4.37
N TRP A 105 -17.21 -10.22 4.31
CA TRP A 105 -18.51 -9.58 4.38
C TRP A 105 -18.76 -8.86 5.72
N SER A 106 -17.94 -9.14 6.75
CA SER A 106 -18.10 -8.52 8.08
C SER A 106 -17.49 -7.12 8.17
N SER A 107 -16.57 -6.77 7.27
CA SER A 107 -15.95 -5.45 7.21
C SER A 107 -16.67 -4.53 6.23
N PRO A 108 -16.98 -3.28 6.61
CA PRO A 108 -17.55 -2.31 5.67
C PRO A 108 -16.58 -2.09 4.50
N LEU A 109 -17.13 -1.83 3.31
CA LEU A 109 -16.33 -1.48 2.15
C LEU A 109 -15.72 -0.10 2.43
N ASP A 110 -14.41 -0.08 2.70
CA ASP A 110 -13.69 1.18 2.86
C ASP A 110 -13.86 1.98 1.57
N ASN A 111 -14.33 3.22 1.66
CA ASN A 111 -14.48 4.13 0.53
C ASN A 111 -13.35 5.17 0.46
N ARG A 112 -12.39 5.11 1.39
CA ARG A 112 -11.25 6.02 1.44
C ARG A 112 -10.16 5.55 0.49
N ASN A 113 -9.72 6.46 -0.35
CA ASN A 113 -8.49 6.28 -1.11
C ASN A 113 -7.64 7.53 -0.88
N ASP A 114 -6.89 7.51 0.22
CA ASP A 114 -6.05 8.62 0.66
C ASP A 114 -5.03 9.01 -0.41
N PHE A 115 -4.56 8.05 -1.20
CA PHE A 115 -3.67 8.28 -2.33
C PHE A 115 -4.37 9.07 -3.44
N LEU A 116 -5.58 8.69 -3.85
CA LEU A 116 -6.36 9.41 -4.86
C LEU A 116 -6.62 10.85 -4.44
N GLU A 117 -7.05 11.06 -3.20
CA GLU A 117 -7.25 12.40 -2.67
C GLU A 117 -5.95 13.20 -2.70
N GLN A 118 -4.86 12.64 -2.18
CA GLN A 118 -3.55 13.29 -2.22
C GLN A 118 -3.09 13.60 -3.65
N LEU A 119 -3.34 12.70 -4.59
CA LEU A 119 -2.99 12.87 -6.00
C LEU A 119 -3.77 14.05 -6.61
N ARG A 120 -5.06 14.22 -6.30
CA ARG A 120 -5.83 15.37 -6.80
C ARG A 120 -5.36 16.72 -6.25
N TRP A 121 -4.90 16.75 -5.01
CA TRP A 121 -4.59 18.01 -4.31
C TRP A 121 -3.12 18.42 -4.37
N ASN A 122 -2.22 17.53 -4.80
CA ASN A 122 -0.79 17.77 -4.79
C ASN A 122 -0.19 17.49 -6.17
N ASP A 123 0.76 18.33 -6.58
CA ASP A 123 1.65 17.93 -7.66
C ASP A 123 2.50 16.72 -7.26
N ALA A 124 3.06 16.03 -8.26
CA ALA A 124 3.87 14.83 -8.08
C ALA A 124 5.05 15.04 -7.10
N SER A 125 5.66 16.23 -7.08
CA SER A 125 6.79 16.52 -6.21
C SER A 125 6.36 16.73 -4.75
N ALA A 126 5.30 17.50 -4.52
CA ALA A 126 4.73 17.71 -3.19
C ALA A 126 4.26 16.38 -2.59
N LEU A 127 3.56 15.57 -3.37
CA LEU A 127 3.11 14.25 -2.94
C LEU A 127 4.29 13.32 -2.63
N ALA A 128 5.29 13.21 -3.51
CA ALA A 128 6.46 12.38 -3.26
C ALA A 128 7.19 12.76 -1.97
N LYS A 129 7.30 14.06 -1.68
CA LYS A 129 7.90 14.56 -0.43
C LYS A 129 7.04 14.19 0.78
N LEU A 130 5.72 14.39 0.70
CA LEU A 130 4.81 14.03 1.80
C LEU A 130 4.86 12.54 2.11
N THR A 131 4.77 11.69 1.08
CA THR A 131 4.88 10.23 1.23
C THR A 131 6.25 9.85 1.78
N SER A 132 7.34 10.43 1.27
CA SER A 132 8.69 10.12 1.74
C SER A 132 8.92 10.52 3.20
N ARG A 133 8.34 11.63 3.67
CA ARG A 133 8.39 12.00 5.10
C ARG A 133 7.73 10.94 5.97
N LYS A 134 6.53 10.48 5.59
CA LYS A 134 5.81 9.43 6.30
C LYS A 134 6.63 8.13 6.33
N ASP A 135 7.18 7.75 5.20
CA ASP A 135 7.96 6.51 5.09
C ASP A 135 9.29 6.63 5.85
N VAL A 136 9.99 7.77 5.81
CA VAL A 136 11.21 8.01 6.62
C VAL A 136 10.92 7.90 8.12
N THR A 137 9.81 8.46 8.60
CA THR A 137 9.40 8.32 10.01
C THR A 137 9.21 6.85 10.39
N LEU A 138 8.50 6.08 9.56
CA LEU A 138 8.31 4.65 9.80
C LEU A 138 9.63 3.88 9.79
N PHE A 139 10.50 4.15 8.82
CA PHE A 139 11.79 3.47 8.73
C PHE A 139 12.70 3.82 9.91
N ARG A 140 12.69 5.06 10.39
CA ARG A 140 13.42 5.45 11.60
C ARG A 140 12.99 4.61 12.81
N GLU A 141 11.71 4.34 12.94
CA GLU A 141 11.14 3.62 14.09
C GLU A 141 11.31 2.09 13.97
N TYR A 142 11.12 1.54 12.77
CA TYR A 142 10.93 0.09 12.61
C TYR A 142 12.07 -0.64 11.89
N THR A 143 13.03 0.04 11.24
CA THR A 143 14.04 -0.64 10.40
C THR A 143 14.91 -1.60 11.20
N GLN A 144 15.46 -1.17 12.33
CA GLN A 144 16.35 -2.02 13.13
C GLN A 144 15.63 -3.28 13.61
N ALA A 145 14.41 -3.12 14.12
CA ALA A 145 13.58 -4.23 14.56
C ALA A 145 13.18 -5.16 13.39
N ALA A 146 12.95 -4.63 12.18
CA ALA A 146 12.53 -5.44 11.03
C ALA A 146 13.55 -6.52 10.63
N PHE A 147 14.84 -6.31 10.94
CA PHE A 147 15.94 -7.23 10.63
C PHE A 147 16.39 -8.11 11.80
N THR A 148 15.62 -8.17 12.90
CA THR A 148 15.84 -9.16 13.98
C THR A 148 14.92 -10.37 13.81
N ASP A 149 15.24 -11.48 14.49
CA ASP A 149 14.39 -12.68 14.49
C ASP A 149 12.95 -12.35 14.94
N ASP A 150 12.84 -11.57 16.01
CA ASP A 150 11.62 -11.13 16.69
C ASP A 150 10.85 -10.03 15.91
N GLY A 151 11.42 -9.53 14.81
CA GLY A 151 10.97 -8.37 14.05
C GLY A 151 9.64 -8.48 13.31
N ALA A 152 8.81 -9.47 13.62
CA ALA A 152 7.58 -9.78 12.87
C ALA A 152 6.59 -8.60 12.84
N GLN A 153 6.43 -7.90 13.97
CA GLN A 153 5.57 -6.72 14.05
C GLN A 153 6.09 -5.57 13.17
N ALA A 154 7.38 -5.26 13.24
CA ALA A 154 8.01 -4.22 12.43
C ALA A 154 7.89 -4.53 10.92
N ARG A 155 8.15 -5.79 10.52
CA ARG A 155 7.95 -6.27 9.15
C ARG A 155 6.50 -6.15 8.71
N SER A 156 5.54 -6.43 9.60
CA SER A 156 4.10 -6.31 9.32
C SER A 156 3.69 -4.85 9.09
N ILE A 157 4.17 -3.92 9.92
CA ILE A 157 3.86 -2.48 9.80
C ILE A 157 4.39 -1.93 8.47
N LEU A 158 5.67 -2.17 8.18
CA LEU A 158 6.28 -1.75 6.92
C LEU A 158 5.58 -2.44 5.73
N GLY A 159 5.43 -3.76 5.76
CA GLY A 159 4.74 -4.51 4.71
C GLY A 159 3.31 -4.00 4.44
N SER A 160 2.54 -3.72 5.48
CA SER A 160 1.17 -3.19 5.36
C SER A 160 1.14 -1.81 4.72
N ARG A 161 2.06 -0.91 5.10
CA ARG A 161 2.18 0.42 4.48
C ARG A 161 2.50 0.34 2.99
N TRP A 162 3.45 -0.53 2.60
CA TRP A 162 3.82 -0.74 1.20
C TRP A 162 2.66 -1.33 0.39
N ASN A 163 2.02 -2.37 0.94
CA ASN A 163 0.88 -3.03 0.32
C ASN A 163 -0.30 -2.08 0.12
N GLN A 164 -0.59 -1.24 1.12
CA GLN A 164 -1.66 -0.25 1.02
C GLN A 164 -1.43 0.71 -0.15
N LEU A 165 -0.23 1.29 -0.28
CA LEU A 165 0.10 2.18 -1.39
C LEU A 165 0.02 1.46 -2.75
N MET A 166 0.49 0.21 -2.81
CA MET A 166 0.42 -0.61 -4.02
C MET A 166 -1.04 -0.86 -4.45
N ILE A 167 -1.92 -1.21 -3.50
CA ILE A 167 -3.35 -1.44 -3.73
C ILE A 167 -4.02 -0.16 -4.19
N GLU A 168 -3.80 0.96 -3.50
CA GLU A 168 -4.41 2.25 -3.85
C GLU A 168 -4.01 2.72 -5.25
N VAL A 169 -2.74 2.50 -5.64
CA VAL A 169 -2.27 2.77 -7.00
C VAL A 169 -2.96 1.85 -7.99
N LYS A 170 -3.00 0.54 -7.73
CA LYS A 170 -3.70 -0.42 -8.60
C LYS A 170 -5.15 -0.01 -8.82
N GLU A 171 -5.86 0.35 -7.76
CA GLU A 171 -7.25 0.79 -7.83
C GLU A 171 -7.43 2.04 -8.69
N CYS A 172 -6.52 3.03 -8.58
CA CYS A 172 -6.55 4.21 -9.44
C CYS A 172 -6.30 3.84 -10.91
N MET A 173 -5.40 2.89 -11.17
CA MET A 173 -5.06 2.45 -12.53
C MET A 173 -6.21 1.66 -13.16
N ASP A 174 -6.76 0.66 -12.46
CA ASP A 174 -7.91 -0.14 -12.91
C ASP A 174 -9.16 0.73 -13.15
N ALA A 175 -9.32 1.81 -12.39
CA ALA A 175 -10.45 2.72 -12.51
C ALA A 175 -10.36 3.66 -13.73
N GLU A 176 -9.20 3.71 -14.42
CA GLU A 176 -8.94 4.54 -15.62
C GLU A 176 -9.38 6.01 -15.45
N ILE A 177 -9.10 6.58 -14.28
CA ILE A 177 -9.56 7.91 -13.86
C ILE A 177 -8.80 9.08 -14.53
N GLY A 178 -7.91 8.80 -15.48
CA GLY A 178 -7.13 9.79 -16.22
C GLY A 178 -5.98 10.42 -15.45
N LEU A 179 -5.43 9.72 -14.44
CA LEU A 179 -4.33 10.22 -13.59
C LEU A 179 -2.97 9.53 -13.89
N GLU A 180 -2.87 8.78 -14.98
CA GLU A 180 -1.70 7.97 -15.34
C GLU A 180 -0.45 8.84 -15.52
N SER A 181 -0.60 10.01 -16.15
CA SER A 181 0.50 10.96 -16.35
C SER A 181 1.06 11.52 -15.04
N GLN A 182 0.18 11.70 -14.05
CA GLN A 182 0.55 12.19 -12.72
C GLN A 182 1.24 11.09 -11.91
N ILE A 183 0.75 9.84 -12.00
CA ILE A 183 1.39 8.67 -11.39
C ILE A 183 2.77 8.42 -12.00
N ASP A 184 2.91 8.54 -13.32
CA ASP A 184 4.20 8.44 -14.02
C ASP A 184 5.19 9.51 -13.53
N SER A 185 4.70 10.75 -13.35
CA SER A 185 5.50 11.85 -12.81
C SER A 185 5.89 11.60 -11.35
N LEU A 186 4.97 11.08 -10.54
CA LEU A 186 5.19 10.73 -9.14
C LEU A 186 6.29 9.68 -9.00
N ALA A 187 6.24 8.61 -9.80
CA ALA A 187 7.28 7.59 -9.83
C ALA A 187 8.64 8.15 -10.22
N GLN A 188 8.69 9.07 -11.19
CA GLN A 188 9.92 9.75 -11.55
C GLN A 188 10.50 10.56 -10.38
N VAL A 189 9.65 11.25 -9.61
CA VAL A 189 10.12 11.99 -8.43
C VAL A 189 10.62 11.04 -7.35
N PHE A 190 9.90 9.95 -7.04
CA PHE A 190 10.36 8.95 -6.07
C PHE A 190 11.74 8.39 -6.41
N HIS A 191 11.98 8.07 -7.69
CA HIS A 191 13.29 7.67 -8.17
C HIS A 191 14.35 8.74 -7.91
N ASN A 192 14.08 10.01 -8.27
CA ASN A 192 15.03 11.11 -8.12
C ASN A 192 15.41 11.38 -6.66
N ILE A 193 14.47 11.18 -5.72
CA ILE A 193 14.72 11.35 -4.29
C ILE A 193 15.20 10.05 -3.62
N ARG A 194 15.49 8.98 -4.38
CA ARG A 194 15.96 7.68 -3.90
C ARG A 194 15.00 7.00 -2.90
N ASN A 195 13.71 7.28 -3.00
CA ASN A 195 12.69 6.55 -2.26
C ASN A 195 12.21 5.35 -3.07
N TYR A 196 13.01 4.30 -3.08
CA TYR A 196 12.69 3.07 -3.81
C TYR A 196 11.56 2.28 -3.15
N TYR A 197 11.35 2.46 -1.85
CA TYR A 197 10.25 1.84 -1.12
C TYR A 197 8.88 2.22 -1.70
N SER A 198 8.57 3.52 -1.81
CA SER A 198 7.30 3.95 -2.41
C SER A 198 7.30 3.77 -3.93
N LEU A 199 8.45 3.93 -4.60
CA LEU A 199 8.57 3.71 -6.04
C LEU A 199 8.16 2.29 -6.42
N THR A 200 8.66 1.27 -5.72
CA THR A 200 8.33 -0.12 -6.05
C THR A 200 6.88 -0.44 -5.75
N ALA A 201 6.26 0.16 -4.72
CA ALA A 201 4.82 0.03 -4.48
C ALA A 201 4.00 0.58 -5.66
N VAL A 202 4.36 1.78 -6.15
CA VAL A 202 3.72 2.40 -7.31
C VAL A 202 3.90 1.53 -8.57
N VAL A 203 5.13 1.09 -8.84
CA VAL A 203 5.43 0.25 -10.02
C VAL A 203 4.65 -1.07 -9.96
N GLN A 204 4.63 -1.73 -8.79
CA GLN A 204 3.90 -2.98 -8.61
C GLN A 204 2.40 -2.78 -8.79
N GLY A 205 1.84 -1.69 -8.25
CA GLY A 205 0.41 -1.37 -8.37
C GLY A 205 0.01 -1.18 -9.84
N ILE A 206 0.83 -0.47 -10.62
CA ILE A 206 0.63 -0.31 -12.06
C ILE A 206 0.70 -1.67 -12.76
N GLN A 207 1.74 -2.48 -12.51
CA GLN A 207 1.88 -3.78 -13.16
C GLN A 207 0.72 -4.73 -12.80
N ALA A 208 0.23 -4.68 -11.56
CA ALA A 208 -0.90 -5.49 -11.10
C ALA A 208 -2.23 -5.11 -11.77
N SER A 209 -2.36 -3.88 -12.29
CA SER A 209 -3.51 -3.48 -13.13
C SER A 209 -3.46 -4.04 -14.56
N GLY A 210 -2.30 -4.55 -14.98
CA GLY A 210 -2.06 -4.98 -16.37
C GLY A 210 -1.85 -3.82 -17.36
N LEU A 211 -1.99 -2.57 -16.94
CA LEU A 211 -1.77 -1.40 -17.80
C LEU A 211 -0.28 -1.12 -18.01
N GLN A 212 0.06 -0.68 -19.23
CA GLN A 212 1.43 -0.29 -19.58
C GLN A 212 1.63 1.24 -19.63
N THR A 213 2.11 1.80 -18.53
CA THR A 213 2.48 3.22 -18.42
C THR A 213 3.97 3.48 -18.72
N LYS A 214 4.41 4.75 -18.77
CA LYS A 214 5.84 5.07 -18.89
C LYS A 214 6.62 4.61 -17.67
N CYS A 215 6.03 4.73 -16.48
CA CYS A 215 6.60 4.22 -15.23
C CYS A 215 6.83 2.71 -15.31
N SER A 216 5.82 1.92 -15.68
CA SER A 216 5.95 0.46 -15.75
C SER A 216 7.06 0.01 -16.71
N ARG A 217 7.20 0.68 -17.87
CA ARG A 217 8.27 0.38 -18.84
C ARG A 217 9.66 0.76 -18.33
N LYS A 218 9.77 1.91 -17.65
CA LYS A 218 11.06 2.44 -17.19
C LYS A 218 11.55 1.74 -15.93
N TYR A 219 10.67 1.52 -14.97
CA TYR A 219 11.00 1.05 -13.62
C TYR A 219 10.53 -0.37 -13.32
N GLY A 220 9.82 -1.03 -14.24
CA GLY A 220 9.24 -2.36 -14.02
C GLY A 220 10.24 -3.44 -13.62
N LYS A 221 11.50 -3.33 -14.05
CA LYS A 221 12.56 -4.27 -13.66
C LYS A 221 12.97 -4.15 -12.19
N LEU A 222 12.64 -3.06 -11.49
CA LEU A 222 12.98 -2.88 -10.07
C LEU A 222 12.20 -3.85 -9.16
N VAL A 223 11.03 -4.32 -9.59
CA VAL A 223 10.21 -5.28 -8.83
C VAL A 223 10.33 -6.71 -9.35
N ASP A 224 11.15 -6.93 -10.37
CA ASP A 224 11.41 -8.27 -10.92
C ASP A 224 12.25 -9.10 -9.93
N PRO A 225 11.73 -10.24 -9.42
CA PRO A 225 12.46 -11.08 -8.47
C PRO A 225 13.62 -11.85 -9.13
N THR A 226 13.74 -11.85 -10.46
CA THR A 226 14.78 -12.56 -11.20
C THR A 226 16.18 -12.18 -10.70
N GLY A 227 17.00 -13.20 -10.44
CA GLY A 227 18.35 -13.00 -9.91
C GLY A 227 18.39 -12.32 -8.53
N GLY A 228 17.32 -12.45 -7.73
CA GLY A 228 17.24 -11.84 -6.40
C GLY A 228 17.07 -10.33 -6.43
N TYR A 229 16.27 -9.83 -7.37
CA TYR A 229 16.05 -8.40 -7.62
C TYR A 229 17.31 -7.66 -8.12
N GLN A 230 18.03 -8.28 -9.06
CA GLN A 230 19.33 -7.77 -9.51
C GLN A 230 19.29 -6.35 -10.07
N ALA A 231 18.26 -6.00 -10.85
CA ALA A 231 18.12 -4.66 -11.42
C ALA A 231 17.91 -3.59 -10.33
N TYR A 232 17.13 -3.91 -9.30
CA TYR A 232 16.97 -3.06 -8.14
C TYR A 232 18.28 -2.89 -7.37
N ARG A 233 18.96 -4.00 -7.02
CA ARG A 233 20.23 -3.96 -6.27
C ARG A 233 21.28 -3.08 -6.94
N ARG A 234 21.36 -3.12 -8.28
CA ARG A 234 22.26 -2.24 -9.05
C ARG A 234 21.86 -0.77 -8.95
N SER A 235 20.56 -0.48 -9.00
CA SER A 235 20.04 0.90 -8.99
C SER A 235 20.23 1.59 -7.63
N THR A 236 20.36 0.82 -6.55
CA THR A 236 20.57 1.34 -5.18
C THR A 236 22.02 1.25 -4.70
N ALA A 237 22.96 0.78 -5.53
CA ALA A 237 24.33 0.52 -5.07
C ALA A 237 25.18 1.78 -4.86
N GLU A 238 24.80 2.89 -5.50
CA GLU A 238 25.68 4.06 -5.62
C GLU A 238 25.48 5.09 -4.50
N SER A 239 24.35 5.08 -3.80
CA SER A 239 23.99 6.15 -2.88
C SER A 239 22.91 5.74 -1.88
N PRO A 240 22.94 6.28 -0.64
CA PRO A 240 21.92 6.02 0.37
C PRO A 240 20.50 6.17 -0.12
N SER A 241 19.63 5.22 0.24
CA SER A 241 18.27 5.18 -0.28
C SER A 241 17.25 4.63 0.72
N LEU A 242 15.97 5.01 0.54
CA LEU A 242 14.89 4.32 1.24
C LEU A 242 14.56 3.04 0.48
N HIS A 243 15.02 1.91 1.02
CA HIS A 243 15.03 0.65 0.31
C HIS A 243 13.65 -0.03 0.23
N PHE A 244 13.40 -0.66 -0.92
CA PHE A 244 12.46 -1.76 -1.04
C PHE A 244 12.97 -2.97 -0.22
N LEU A 245 12.18 -3.41 0.76
CA LEU A 245 12.64 -4.35 1.79
C LEU A 245 12.60 -5.82 1.38
N LEU A 246 11.71 -6.21 0.45
CA LEU A 246 11.55 -7.63 0.04
C LEU A 246 12.87 -8.31 -0.38
N PRO A 247 13.78 -7.68 -1.15
CA PRO A 247 15.07 -8.27 -1.49
C PRO A 247 15.94 -8.57 -0.27
N ALA A 248 15.91 -7.72 0.75
CA ALA A 248 16.70 -7.86 1.97
C ALA A 248 16.11 -8.91 2.90
N LEU A 249 14.78 -8.88 3.10
CA LEU A 249 14.06 -9.90 3.87
C LEU A 249 14.19 -11.29 3.23
N SER A 250 14.18 -11.38 1.90
CA SER A 250 14.41 -12.64 1.19
C SER A 250 15.85 -13.15 1.34
N ALA A 251 16.83 -12.25 1.46
CA ALA A 251 18.22 -12.62 1.71
C ALA A 251 18.39 -13.12 3.16
N LEU A 252 17.81 -12.40 4.13
CA LEU A 252 17.77 -12.79 5.53
C LEU A 252 17.15 -14.18 5.72
N ALA A 253 16.03 -14.47 5.06
CA ALA A 253 15.39 -15.79 5.09
C ALA A 253 16.27 -16.93 4.51
N ARG A 254 17.29 -16.59 3.70
CA ARG A 254 18.30 -17.51 3.19
C ARG A 254 19.61 -17.48 3.99
N ASN A 255 19.59 -16.85 5.17
CA ASN A 255 20.75 -16.68 6.05
C ASN A 255 21.87 -15.81 5.44
N ASP A 256 21.56 -14.95 4.47
CA ASP A 256 22.48 -13.92 3.96
C ASP A 256 22.29 -12.61 4.75
N LEU A 257 23.00 -12.54 5.87
CA LEU A 257 22.98 -11.38 6.78
C LEU A 257 23.68 -10.16 6.17
N SER A 258 24.67 -10.38 5.32
CA SER A 258 25.52 -9.31 4.76
C SER A 258 24.72 -8.26 3.99
N TYR A 259 23.73 -8.71 3.23
CA TYR A 259 22.89 -7.80 2.46
C TYR A 259 21.85 -7.09 3.33
N ALA A 260 21.33 -7.75 4.37
CA ALA A 260 20.40 -7.13 5.31
C ALA A 260 21.09 -6.03 6.14
N GLU A 261 22.31 -6.27 6.60
CA GLU A 261 23.14 -5.27 7.29
C GLU A 261 23.45 -4.06 6.40
N LEU A 262 23.84 -4.31 5.14
CA LEU A 262 24.08 -3.25 4.17
C LEU A 262 22.85 -2.39 3.95
N VAL A 263 21.67 -3.00 3.74
CA VAL A 263 20.41 -2.26 3.55
C VAL A 263 20.02 -1.48 4.79
N SER A 264 20.19 -2.05 5.98
CA SER A 264 19.91 -1.36 7.25
C SER A 264 20.80 -0.13 7.44
N ALA A 265 22.11 -0.24 7.15
CA ALA A 265 23.04 0.88 7.22
C ALA A 265 22.72 1.97 6.19
N ASP A 266 22.36 1.58 4.97
CA ASP A 266 22.02 2.51 3.89
C ASP A 266 20.74 3.31 4.19
N ILE A 267 19.71 2.64 4.75
CA ILE A 267 18.51 3.30 5.26
C ILE A 267 18.87 4.31 6.34
N ALA A 268 19.71 3.93 7.32
CA ALA A 268 20.07 4.82 8.42
C ALA A 268 20.74 6.10 7.88
N LEU A 269 21.69 5.96 6.95
CA LEU A 269 22.33 7.10 6.29
C LEU A 269 21.31 7.96 5.51
N TYR A 270 20.41 7.33 4.77
CA TYR A 270 19.37 8.04 4.03
C TYR A 270 18.44 8.84 4.97
N VAL A 271 18.01 8.25 6.09
CA VAL A 271 17.16 8.91 7.09
C VAL A 271 17.86 10.15 7.67
N GLU A 272 19.16 10.05 7.95
CA GLU A 272 19.96 11.19 8.43
C GLU A 272 20.11 12.28 7.36
N GLU A 273 20.46 11.92 6.12
CA GLU A 273 20.54 12.86 5.00
C GLU A 273 19.20 13.59 4.76
N TYR A 274 18.09 12.85 4.87
CA TYR A 274 16.75 13.36 4.64
C TYR A 274 16.31 14.33 5.74
N CYS A 275 16.61 14.02 7.00
CA CYS A 275 16.22 14.85 8.14
C CYS A 275 17.16 16.03 8.37
N TYR A 276 18.42 15.92 7.96
CA TYR A 276 19.44 16.96 8.14
C TYR A 276 20.11 17.31 6.81
N PRO A 277 19.47 18.11 5.93
CA PRO A 277 20.03 18.45 4.61
C PRO A 277 21.41 19.13 4.67
N LYS A 278 21.75 19.79 5.80
CA LYS A 278 23.08 20.36 6.02
C LYS A 278 24.17 19.29 6.11
N PHE A 279 23.84 18.09 6.57
CA PHE A 279 24.74 16.93 6.66
C PHE A 279 25.25 16.52 5.27
N ARG A 280 24.37 16.55 4.26
CA ARG A 280 24.72 16.25 2.87
C ARG A 280 25.81 17.17 2.31
N MET A 281 25.73 18.47 2.59
CA MET A 281 26.75 19.43 2.15
C MET A 281 28.13 19.10 2.74
N HIS A 282 28.20 18.50 3.92
CA HIS A 282 29.48 18.18 4.57
C HIS A 282 30.11 16.90 3.99
N LEU A 283 29.28 15.89 3.67
CA LEU A 283 29.72 14.67 2.98
C LEU A 283 30.26 14.97 1.57
N GLU A 284 29.58 15.83 0.81
CA GLU A 284 29.96 16.15 -0.58
C GLU A 284 31.24 17.03 -0.66
N HIS A 285 31.57 17.79 0.39
CA HIS A 285 32.71 18.72 0.39
C HIS A 285 33.93 18.23 1.18
N GLY A 286 33.91 17.00 1.72
CA GLY A 286 35.04 16.45 2.48
C GLY A 286 35.44 17.29 3.71
N ALA A 287 34.53 18.10 4.23
CA ALA A 287 34.80 19.01 5.34
C ALA A 287 34.81 18.24 6.66
N ALA A 288 35.93 18.30 7.39
CA ALA A 288 36.12 17.66 8.67
C ALA A 288 35.12 18.19 9.74
N PRO A 289 34.80 17.39 10.77
CA PRO A 289 33.62 17.60 11.61
C PRO A 289 33.89 18.58 12.76
N GLU A 290 33.99 19.88 12.49
CA GLU A 290 34.08 20.91 13.54
C GLU A 290 32.70 21.27 14.17
N PHE A 291 31.59 20.79 13.58
CA PHE A 291 30.23 21.15 14.01
C PHE A 291 29.67 20.34 15.20
N TYR A 292 30.37 19.31 15.70
CA TYR A 292 29.87 18.44 16.77
C TYR A 292 30.13 18.97 18.19
N GLY A 293 30.86 20.08 18.34
CA GLY A 293 31.17 20.68 19.65
C GLY A 293 29.96 21.19 20.44
N HIS A 294 28.79 21.40 19.81
CA HIS A 294 27.60 21.93 20.49
C HIS A 294 26.62 20.88 21.02
N LEU A 295 26.87 19.57 20.79
CA LEU A 295 26.00 18.48 21.28
C LEU A 295 26.57 17.73 22.51
N GLY A 296 27.62 18.24 23.15
CA GLY A 296 28.07 17.76 24.46
C GLY A 296 28.54 16.30 24.48
N CYS A 297 29.29 15.87 23.47
CA CYS A 297 29.92 14.54 23.44
C CYS A 297 31.45 14.69 23.27
N PRO A 298 32.28 14.02 24.08
CA PRO A 298 33.73 14.12 23.98
C PRO A 298 34.24 13.27 22.80
N TRP A 299 34.96 13.89 21.87
CA TRP A 299 35.70 13.18 20.83
C TRP A 299 37.17 12.97 21.25
N VAL A 300 37.70 11.80 20.89
CA VAL A 300 39.14 11.54 20.73
C VAL A 300 39.46 11.74 19.25
N GLU A 301 40.47 12.55 18.99
CA GLU A 301 41.04 12.80 17.66
C GLU A 301 41.72 11.53 17.14
N ASP A 302 41.10 10.82 16.20
CA ASP A 302 41.85 9.90 15.33
C ASP A 302 41.24 9.80 13.92
N LYS A 303 42.08 9.90 12.90
CA LYS A 303 41.71 10.12 11.48
C LYS A 303 41.43 8.83 10.71
N SER A 304 40.95 7.79 11.36
CA SER A 304 40.47 6.57 10.70
C SER A 304 39.16 6.09 11.29
N LEU A 305 38.06 6.70 10.88
CA LEU A 305 36.72 6.21 11.20
C LEU A 305 36.42 4.99 10.31
N ASP A 306 36.62 3.81 10.89
CA ASP A 306 36.09 2.55 10.37
C ASP A 306 34.55 2.58 10.42
N LYS A 307 33.89 1.94 9.44
CA LYS A 307 32.44 1.72 9.39
C LYS A 307 31.88 1.16 10.70
N SER A 308 32.68 0.38 11.43
CA SER A 308 32.36 -0.11 12.78
C SER A 308 32.13 1.01 13.81
N THR A 309 32.91 2.08 13.75
CA THR A 309 32.80 3.24 14.65
C THR A 309 31.56 4.08 14.33
N VAL A 310 31.24 4.24 13.04
CA VAL A 310 30.00 4.89 12.58
C VAL A 310 28.77 4.07 13.01
N TRP A 311 28.84 2.75 12.91
CA TRP A 311 27.78 1.84 13.37
C TRP A 311 27.57 1.91 14.88
N THR A 312 28.64 1.95 15.66
CA THR A 312 28.59 2.08 17.14
C THR A 312 27.96 3.42 17.54
N PHE A 313 28.29 4.50 16.83
CA PHE A 313 27.72 5.82 17.05
C PHE A 313 26.22 5.89 16.71
N LEU A 314 25.81 5.38 15.55
CA LEU A 314 24.40 5.32 15.16
C LEU A 314 23.59 4.48 16.17
N THR A 315 24.11 3.32 16.56
CA THR A 315 23.46 2.44 17.57
C THR A 315 23.30 3.13 18.93
N ALA A 316 24.21 4.03 19.30
CA ALA A 316 24.13 4.82 20.53
C ALA A 316 23.10 5.96 20.43
N CYS A 317 22.95 6.58 19.26
CA CYS A 317 21.95 7.63 19.02
C CYS A 317 20.51 7.10 19.00
N PHE A 318 20.30 5.85 18.59
CA PHE A 318 18.97 5.21 18.54
C PHE A 318 18.51 4.58 19.88
N ARG A 319 19.34 4.60 20.94
CA ARG A 319 19.01 4.06 22.27
C ARG A 319 18.57 5.12 23.30
N ARG A 320 18.37 6.38 22.90
CA ARG A 320 17.81 7.45 23.74
C ARG A 320 16.47 7.91 23.19
#